data_AF-A0A7V6LM03-F1
#
_entry.id   AF-A0A7V6LM03-F1
#
_cell.length_a   1.000
_cell.length_b   1.000
_cell.length_c   1.000
_cell.angle_alpha   90.00
_cell.angle_beta   90.00
_cell.angle_gamma   90.00
#
_symmetry.space_group_name_H-M   'P 1'
#
loop_
_entity.id
_entity.type
_entity.pdbx_description
1 polymer ?
#
loop_
_entity_poly.entity_id
_entity_poly.type
_entity_poly.pdbx_seq_one_letter_code
_entity_poly.pdbx_strand_id
1 'polypeptide(L)'
;MRKILFVSFIFIFVFFVSSCVNPGNTAGRKELLEVKDALTFNTLEVEEDFILPLISDYGVRISWTSDNSAIEISDNRAIVTRGEIDVSVTLIATLTLNNLTEQKEFIFAVKGLPSAAPVTVQFFVRLPENTPMDEPVVIAGSFGDGKPLWDPANSWGVATRVSPTEASFEIIYEDLTEPLVIEYKWTRGDWGTVEKLRDNEELDNRTVTVDPSNPEIIVNDVVEKWADLELPVEKTDEERVDEAKAALILSVSAVMEDFVLPITGLNETTISWTSHNEEIIVIENEKAKVTRPAQTTIVQLTATIQYNTVTDTKDFEVTVVGTEPSQDDLDVLAAASALSLGSLNNLTSDINLPSTGINDTAITWTSSHPESIEIVVGESGTIGKVTRLDSQVTGITLTATITKNLAKTTKTFTASVRASAFTVEVTWIITIPEALPNAVVITTGSSNNGWNPANLSYGIATKINDTTY
;
A
#
# COMPACT_ATOMS: atom_id res chain seq x y z
N MET A 1 -44.41 -5.94 -4.39
CA MET A 1 -45.40 -6.86 -5.00
C MET A 1 -45.88 -7.87 -3.95
N ARG A 2 -47.03 -7.63 -3.32
CA ARG A 2 -47.80 -8.66 -2.61
C ARG A 2 -49.28 -8.31 -2.79
N LYS A 3 -50.02 -9.27 -3.35
CA LYS A 3 -51.40 -9.13 -3.83
C LYS A 3 -52.34 -9.01 -2.63
N ILE A 4 -53.06 -7.89 -2.52
CA ILE A 4 -54.20 -7.78 -1.60
C ILE A 4 -55.41 -8.37 -2.34
N LEU A 5 -55.93 -9.47 -1.80
CA LEU A 5 -57.16 -10.12 -2.23
C LEU A 5 -58.33 -9.17 -1.98
N PHE A 6 -58.92 -8.64 -3.04
CA PHE A 6 -60.21 -7.98 -2.99
C PHE A 6 -61.28 -9.09 -2.90
N VAL A 7 -61.75 -9.39 -1.70
CA VAL A 7 -62.89 -10.31 -1.49
C VAL A 7 -64.16 -9.52 -1.81
N SER A 8 -64.62 -9.64 -3.05
CA SER A 8 -65.91 -9.12 -3.52
C SER A 8 -67.03 -9.96 -2.91
N PHE A 9 -67.74 -9.42 -1.91
CA PHE A 9 -68.95 -10.05 -1.38
C PHE A 9 -70.13 -9.70 -2.30
N ILE A 10 -70.54 -10.69 -3.09
CA ILE A 10 -71.76 -10.67 -3.90
C ILE A 10 -72.97 -10.57 -2.97
N PHE A 11 -73.71 -9.46 -3.04
CA PHE A 11 -75.05 -9.37 -2.47
C PHE A 11 -76.07 -9.96 -3.45
N ILE A 12 -76.63 -11.12 -3.10
CA ILE A 12 -77.83 -11.68 -3.72
C ILE A 12 -79.01 -10.81 -3.30
N PHE A 13 -79.56 -10.03 -4.23
CA PHE A 13 -80.84 -9.34 -4.08
C PHE A 13 -81.96 -10.39 -4.09
N VAL A 14 -82.46 -10.77 -2.92
CA VAL A 14 -83.73 -11.49 -2.81
C VAL A 14 -84.87 -10.48 -2.90
N PHE A 15 -85.49 -10.39 -4.07
CA PHE A 15 -86.77 -9.72 -4.25
C PHE A 15 -87.83 -10.48 -3.44
N PHE A 16 -88.29 -9.92 -2.32
CA PHE A 16 -89.58 -10.30 -1.76
C PHE A 16 -90.68 -9.50 -2.45
N VAL A 17 -91.47 -10.22 -3.25
CA VAL A 17 -92.69 -9.73 -3.88
C VAL A 17 -93.71 -9.38 -2.80
N SER A 18 -94.16 -8.12 -2.86
CA SER A 18 -95.21 -7.54 -2.03
C SER A 18 -96.49 -8.38 -2.06
N SER A 19 -96.91 -8.90 -0.92
CA SER A 19 -98.29 -9.37 -0.72
C SER A 19 -99.06 -8.32 0.10
N CYS A 20 -100.02 -7.68 -0.55
CA CYS A 20 -100.97 -6.80 0.12
C CYS A 20 -101.93 -7.63 0.98
N VAL A 21 -101.93 -7.42 2.31
CA VAL A 21 -103.04 -7.80 3.20
C VAL A 21 -103.30 -6.68 4.21
N ASN A 22 -104.50 -6.10 4.07
CA ASN A 22 -105.33 -5.26 4.96
C ASN A 22 -104.82 -3.96 5.64
N PRO A 23 -105.57 -2.83 5.49
CA PRO A 23 -105.27 -1.54 6.10
C PRO A 23 -105.86 -1.49 7.52
N GLY A 24 -105.05 -1.91 8.49
CA GLY A 24 -105.40 -1.77 9.91
C GLY A 24 -104.19 -1.67 10.85
N ASN A 25 -102.96 -1.74 10.32
CA ASN A 25 -101.74 -1.70 11.14
C ASN A 25 -100.53 -1.04 10.44
N THR A 26 -100.76 -0.19 9.43
CA THR A 26 -99.72 0.56 8.71
C THR A 26 -99.31 1.87 9.40
N ALA A 27 -100.00 2.27 10.48
CA ALA A 27 -99.63 3.43 11.28
C ALA A 27 -98.25 3.19 11.93
N GLY A 28 -97.22 3.93 11.49
CA GLY A 28 -95.86 3.88 12.03
C GLY A 28 -94.80 3.31 11.09
N ARG A 29 -95.13 2.48 10.09
CA ARG A 29 -94.09 1.91 9.20
C ARG A 29 -93.48 2.96 8.26
N LYS A 30 -94.31 3.87 7.74
CA LYS A 30 -93.84 4.95 6.88
C LYS A 30 -92.97 5.92 7.67
N GLU A 31 -93.41 6.28 8.86
CA GLU A 31 -92.71 7.16 9.79
C GLU A 31 -91.36 6.55 10.23
N LEU A 32 -91.32 5.24 10.50
CA LEU A 32 -90.08 4.52 10.85
C LEU A 32 -89.06 4.53 9.70
N LEU A 33 -89.51 4.35 8.46
CA LEU A 33 -88.64 4.41 7.28
C LEU A 33 -88.18 5.85 6.97
N GLU A 34 -89.05 6.84 7.15
CA GLU A 34 -88.69 8.25 6.99
C GLU A 34 -87.60 8.68 7.98
N VAL A 35 -87.71 8.25 9.25
CA VAL A 35 -86.65 8.46 10.25
C VAL A 35 -85.38 7.70 9.90
N LYS A 36 -85.49 6.43 9.46
CA LYS A 36 -84.32 5.64 9.03
C LYS A 36 -83.57 6.33 7.89
N ASP A 37 -84.29 6.84 6.90
CA ASP A 37 -83.69 7.50 5.75
C ASP A 37 -83.06 8.85 6.15
N ALA A 38 -83.73 9.61 7.03
CA ALA A 38 -83.24 10.88 7.56
C ALA A 38 -82.05 10.76 8.53
N LEU A 39 -81.89 9.62 9.21
CA LEU A 39 -80.80 9.39 10.15
C LEU A 39 -79.46 9.40 9.41
N THR A 40 -78.74 10.51 9.55
CA THR A 40 -77.48 10.78 8.86
C THR A 40 -76.52 11.48 9.83
N PHE A 41 -75.22 11.36 9.56
CA PHE A 41 -74.19 12.09 10.27
C PHE A 41 -73.48 13.04 9.29
N ASN A 42 -73.03 14.19 9.80
CA ASN A 42 -72.29 15.16 9.00
C ASN A 42 -70.93 14.63 8.53
N THR A 43 -70.33 13.73 9.34
CA THR A 43 -69.07 13.04 9.04
C THR A 43 -69.16 11.62 9.57
N LEU A 44 -68.47 10.70 8.90
CA LEU A 44 -68.19 9.36 9.40
C LEU A 44 -66.72 9.19 9.78
N GLU A 45 -65.90 10.23 9.63
CA GLU A 45 -64.54 10.27 10.17
C GLU A 45 -64.57 10.99 11.52
N VAL A 46 -64.05 10.34 12.57
CA VAL A 46 -64.14 10.82 13.94
C VAL A 46 -62.79 10.75 14.66
N GLU A 47 -62.50 11.81 15.41
CA GLU A 47 -61.31 11.96 16.26
C GLU A 47 -61.67 12.19 17.73
N GLU A 48 -62.94 12.47 18.01
CA GLU A 48 -63.47 12.87 19.31
C GLU A 48 -64.80 12.17 19.56
N ASP A 49 -65.22 12.14 20.83
CA ASP A 49 -66.52 11.65 21.26
C ASP A 49 -67.66 12.38 20.55
N PHE A 50 -68.74 11.66 20.24
CA PHE A 50 -69.91 12.25 19.61
C PHE A 50 -71.22 11.71 20.20
N ILE A 51 -72.29 12.47 20.00
CA ILE A 51 -73.62 12.14 20.52
C ILE A 51 -74.41 11.34 19.49
N LEU A 52 -74.97 10.24 19.95
CA LEU A 52 -75.87 9.37 19.20
C LEU A 52 -77.33 9.77 19.50
N PRO A 53 -78.19 9.93 18.48
CA PRO A 53 -79.60 10.19 18.72
C PRO A 53 -80.26 8.94 19.31
N LEU A 54 -81.02 9.11 20.40
CA LEU A 54 -81.77 8.02 21.05
C LEU A 54 -83.28 8.05 20.76
N ILE A 55 -83.79 9.21 20.36
CA ILE A 55 -85.20 9.43 20.02
C ILE A 55 -85.24 10.40 18.84
N SER A 56 -86.15 10.18 17.90
CA SER A 56 -86.42 11.12 16.79
C SER A 56 -87.87 11.57 16.78
N ASP A 57 -88.23 12.31 15.73
CA ASP A 57 -89.62 12.60 15.38
C ASP A 57 -90.49 11.33 15.33
N TYR A 58 -91.80 11.50 15.52
CA TYR A 58 -92.79 10.42 15.58
C TYR A 58 -92.62 9.41 16.73
N GLY A 59 -91.71 9.67 17.68
CA GLY A 59 -91.50 8.83 18.86
C GLY A 59 -90.71 7.55 18.58
N VAL A 60 -89.97 7.49 17.46
CA VAL A 60 -89.06 6.38 17.16
C VAL A 60 -87.91 6.39 18.17
N ARG A 61 -87.69 5.25 18.83
CA ARG A 61 -86.54 5.02 19.72
C ARG A 61 -85.40 4.41 18.94
N ILE A 62 -84.18 4.89 19.16
CA ILE A 62 -82.98 4.42 18.50
C ILE A 62 -82.04 3.87 19.58
N SER A 63 -81.58 2.65 19.39
CA SER A 63 -80.54 2.02 20.19
C SER A 63 -79.36 1.68 19.30
N TRP A 64 -78.16 1.66 19.88
CA TRP A 64 -76.93 1.55 19.10
C TRP A 64 -76.06 0.43 19.64
N THR A 65 -75.38 -0.27 18.74
CA THR A 65 -74.33 -1.24 19.07
C THR A 65 -73.10 -0.96 18.22
N SER A 66 -71.93 -1.16 18.80
CA SER A 66 -70.64 -1.10 18.11
C SER A 66 -70.09 -2.50 17.89
N ASP A 67 -69.44 -2.74 16.75
CA ASP A 67 -68.70 -3.97 16.47
C ASP A 67 -67.24 -3.93 16.97
N ASN A 68 -66.73 -2.77 17.40
CA ASN A 68 -65.33 -2.56 17.73
C ASN A 68 -65.15 -1.69 18.99
N SER A 69 -64.18 -2.06 19.84
CA SER A 69 -63.87 -1.33 21.08
C SER A 69 -63.27 0.06 20.87
N ALA A 70 -62.87 0.43 19.65
CA ALA A 70 -62.45 1.80 19.31
C ALA A 70 -63.61 2.81 19.44
N ILE A 71 -64.87 2.35 19.42
CA ILE A 71 -66.03 3.15 19.81
C ILE A 71 -66.85 2.38 20.85
N GLU A 72 -66.85 2.85 22.10
CA GLU A 72 -67.70 2.33 23.17
C GLU A 72 -68.96 3.19 23.30
N ILE A 73 -70.12 2.55 23.50
CA ILE A 73 -71.40 3.28 23.61
C ILE A 73 -71.81 3.34 25.07
N SER A 74 -71.90 4.55 25.61
CA SER A 74 -72.35 4.83 26.97
C SER A 74 -73.52 5.82 26.92
N ASP A 75 -74.72 5.34 27.24
CA ASP A 75 -75.99 6.07 27.10
C ASP A 75 -76.22 6.61 25.67
N ASN A 76 -76.12 7.93 25.49
CA ASN A 76 -76.25 8.62 24.21
C ASN A 76 -74.91 9.08 23.62
N ARG A 77 -73.78 8.62 24.17
CA ARG A 77 -72.44 9.06 23.77
C ARG A 77 -71.64 7.88 23.23
N ALA A 78 -71.05 8.09 22.07
CA ALA A 78 -70.04 7.23 21.49
C ALA A 78 -68.67 7.75 21.95
N ILE A 79 -67.98 6.97 22.78
CA ILE A 79 -66.66 7.28 23.34
C ILE A 79 -65.60 6.74 22.39
N VAL A 80 -64.78 7.62 21.84
CA VAL A 80 -63.79 7.28 20.81
C VAL A 80 -62.42 7.05 21.44
N THR A 81 -61.85 5.87 21.23
CA THR A 81 -60.47 5.54 21.61
C THR A 81 -59.60 5.40 20.37
N ARG A 82 -58.67 6.33 20.18
CA ARG A 82 -57.76 6.35 19.02
C ARG A 82 -56.56 5.42 19.24
N GLY A 83 -56.22 4.63 18.22
CA GLY A 83 -55.00 3.82 18.16
C GLY A 83 -53.95 4.44 17.22
N GLU A 84 -52.90 3.70 16.89
CA GLU A 84 -51.82 4.16 16.00
C GLU A 84 -52.24 4.23 14.52
N ILE A 85 -53.28 3.48 14.13
CA ILE A 85 -53.77 3.41 12.75
C ILE A 85 -55.27 3.72 12.72
N ASP A 86 -55.76 4.14 11.54
CA ASP A 86 -57.19 4.29 11.28
C ASP A 86 -57.90 2.94 11.46
N VAL A 87 -59.03 2.95 12.18
CA VAL A 87 -59.86 1.77 12.41
C VAL A 87 -61.27 2.03 11.90
N SER A 88 -61.78 1.13 11.06
CA SER A 88 -63.18 1.13 10.66
C SER A 88 -64.05 0.46 11.73
N VAL A 89 -65.11 1.14 12.15
CA VAL A 89 -66.05 0.70 13.19
C VAL A 89 -67.48 0.78 12.66
N THR A 90 -68.20 -0.32 12.73
CA THR A 90 -69.61 -0.40 12.31
C THR A 90 -70.51 -0.13 13.51
N LEU A 91 -71.27 0.96 13.44
CA LEU A 91 -72.36 1.23 14.36
C LEU A 91 -73.70 0.82 13.73
N ILE A 92 -74.46 -0.02 14.43
CA ILE A 92 -75.79 -0.46 14.01
C ILE A 92 -76.84 0.31 14.81
N ALA A 93 -77.58 1.18 14.14
CA ALA A 93 -78.77 1.83 14.68
C ALA A 93 -79.97 0.88 14.57
N THR A 94 -80.55 0.48 15.69
CA THR A 94 -81.83 -0.24 15.74
C THR A 94 -82.95 0.74 16.10
N LEU A 95 -83.76 1.09 15.10
CA LEU A 95 -84.90 2.00 15.18
C LEU A 95 -86.17 1.22 15.52
N THR A 96 -86.90 1.65 16.54
CA THR A 96 -88.10 0.96 17.02
C THR A 96 -89.27 1.94 17.18
N LEU A 97 -90.41 1.61 16.57
CA LEU A 97 -91.67 2.32 16.77
C LEU A 97 -92.80 1.31 17.00
N ASN A 98 -93.40 1.32 18.18
CA ASN A 98 -94.34 0.30 18.64
C ASN A 98 -93.71 -1.11 18.55
N ASN A 99 -94.25 -2.00 17.70
CA ASN A 99 -93.74 -3.36 17.47
C ASN A 99 -92.92 -3.49 16.17
N LEU A 100 -92.63 -2.37 15.48
CA LEU A 100 -91.85 -2.35 14.25
C LEU A 100 -90.40 -2.00 14.57
N THR A 101 -89.47 -2.71 13.93
CA THR A 101 -88.04 -2.51 14.06
C THR A 101 -87.39 -2.44 12.69
N GLU A 102 -86.47 -1.50 12.51
CA GLU A 102 -85.62 -1.36 11.32
C GLU A 102 -84.18 -1.09 11.74
N GLN A 103 -83.23 -1.52 10.92
CA GLN A 103 -81.80 -1.27 11.18
C GLN A 103 -81.17 -0.42 10.09
N LYS A 104 -80.20 0.40 10.49
CA LYS A 104 -79.33 1.15 9.59
C LYS A 104 -77.89 1.06 10.10
N GLU A 105 -76.98 0.75 9.19
CA GLU A 105 -75.56 0.62 9.49
C GLU A 105 -74.83 1.91 9.11
N PHE A 106 -73.85 2.28 9.93
CA PHE A 106 -72.92 3.37 9.70
C PHE A 106 -71.50 2.86 9.91
N ILE A 107 -70.64 3.04 8.92
CA ILE A 107 -69.23 2.68 9.02
C ILE A 107 -68.44 3.95 9.33
N PHE A 108 -68.03 4.10 10.58
CA PHE A 108 -67.18 5.18 11.03
C PHE A 108 -65.70 4.82 10.86
N ALA A 109 -64.88 5.79 10.50
CA ALA A 109 -63.42 5.70 10.55
C ALA A 109 -62.93 6.48 11.78
N VAL A 110 -62.46 5.75 12.80
CA VAL A 110 -61.74 6.35 13.93
C VAL A 110 -60.31 6.63 13.46
N LYS A 111 -59.93 7.90 13.39
CA LYS A 111 -58.59 8.27 12.90
C LYS A 111 -57.51 7.92 13.90
N GLY A 112 -56.42 7.33 13.42
CA GLY A 112 -55.23 7.05 14.22
C GLY A 112 -54.61 8.32 14.80
N LEU A 113 -53.80 8.20 15.84
CA LEU A 113 -53.03 9.32 16.39
C LEU A 113 -52.06 9.88 15.31
N PRO A 114 -51.78 11.19 15.30
CA PRO A 114 -50.80 11.75 14.38
C PRO A 114 -49.42 11.15 14.64
N SER A 115 -48.79 10.60 13.59
CA SER A 115 -47.39 10.16 13.62
C SER A 115 -46.49 11.32 13.14
N ALA A 116 -45.41 11.59 13.87
CA ALA A 116 -44.43 12.60 13.46
C ALA A 116 -43.71 12.12 12.20
N ALA A 117 -43.29 13.05 11.33
CA ALA A 117 -42.43 12.68 10.22
C ALA A 117 -41.06 12.23 10.78
N PRO A 118 -40.42 11.20 10.20
CA PRO A 118 -39.11 10.79 10.65
C PRO A 118 -38.08 11.90 10.45
N VAL A 119 -37.16 12.03 11.40
CA VAL A 119 -35.97 12.88 11.28
C VAL A 119 -34.76 12.02 10.92
N THR A 120 -34.09 12.37 9.84
CA THR A 120 -32.84 11.73 9.42
C THR A 120 -31.65 12.61 9.80
N VAL A 121 -30.67 12.04 10.49
CA VAL A 121 -29.36 12.66 10.74
C VAL A 121 -28.31 11.95 9.90
N GLN A 122 -27.71 12.67 8.97
CA GLN A 122 -26.69 12.16 8.07
C GLN A 122 -25.31 12.75 8.41
N PHE A 123 -24.36 11.86 8.68
CA PHE A 123 -22.98 12.20 8.98
C PHE A 123 -22.10 11.99 7.75
N PHE A 124 -21.27 12.99 7.45
CA PHE A 124 -20.14 12.90 6.53
C PHE A 124 -18.87 13.16 7.32
N VAL A 125 -17.94 12.20 7.30
CA VAL A 125 -16.75 12.22 8.16
C VAL A 125 -15.51 12.20 7.29
N ARG A 126 -14.67 13.23 7.43
CA ARG A 126 -13.32 13.26 6.86
C ARG A 126 -12.34 12.61 7.85
N LEU A 127 -11.51 11.70 7.34
CA LEU A 127 -10.62 10.85 8.11
C LEU A 127 -9.15 11.16 7.76
N PRO A 128 -8.20 10.95 8.69
CA PRO A 128 -6.77 11.05 8.41
C PRO A 128 -6.34 10.06 7.32
N GLU A 129 -5.36 10.42 6.48
CA GLU A 129 -4.90 9.58 5.35
C GLU A 129 -4.39 8.20 5.77
N ASN A 130 -3.85 8.08 6.97
CA ASN A 130 -3.36 6.83 7.53
C ASN A 130 -4.42 5.99 8.24
N THR A 131 -5.71 6.32 8.10
CA THR A 131 -6.79 5.49 8.64
C THR A 131 -6.82 4.13 7.93
N PRO A 132 -6.60 3.00 8.62
CA PRO A 132 -6.61 1.68 8.00
C PRO A 132 -7.97 1.36 7.36
N MET A 133 -7.95 0.76 6.18
CA MET A 133 -9.16 0.47 5.40
C MET A 133 -9.80 -0.87 5.82
N ASP A 134 -9.04 -1.73 6.49
CA ASP A 134 -9.46 -3.02 7.03
C ASP A 134 -10.07 -2.93 8.43
N GLU A 135 -10.02 -1.77 9.07
CA GLU A 135 -10.67 -1.49 10.34
C GLU A 135 -11.96 -0.68 10.16
N PRO A 136 -12.98 -0.89 11.02
CA PRO A 136 -14.22 -0.14 10.94
C PRO A 136 -14.00 1.32 11.37
N VAL A 137 -14.90 2.21 10.97
CA VAL A 137 -15.09 3.53 11.60
C VAL A 137 -16.42 3.47 12.32
N VAL A 138 -16.44 3.74 13.62
CA VAL A 138 -17.62 3.52 14.47
C VAL A 138 -17.99 4.79 15.23
N ILE A 139 -19.26 5.17 15.16
CA ILE A 139 -19.84 6.19 16.02
C ILE A 139 -20.30 5.55 17.34
N ALA A 140 -19.84 6.10 18.47
CA ALA A 140 -20.22 5.64 19.80
C ALA A 140 -20.68 6.82 20.63
N GLY A 141 -21.85 6.71 21.27
CA GLY A 141 -22.49 7.87 21.89
C GLY A 141 -23.80 7.55 22.61
N SER A 142 -24.51 8.62 22.98
CA SER A 142 -25.88 8.60 23.49
C SER A 142 -26.82 9.07 22.38
N PHE A 143 -27.60 8.14 21.83
CA PHE A 143 -28.46 8.39 20.67
C PHE A 143 -29.97 8.29 20.98
N GLY A 144 -30.35 8.23 22.25
CA GLY A 144 -31.73 8.03 22.68
C GLY A 144 -32.16 6.55 22.66
N ASP A 145 -33.47 6.34 22.83
CA ASP A 145 -34.02 5.01 23.12
C ASP A 145 -33.80 4.00 21.98
N GLY A 146 -33.54 2.75 22.37
CA GLY A 146 -33.36 1.62 21.46
C GLY A 146 -32.00 1.56 20.74
N LYS A 147 -31.05 2.46 21.06
CA LYS A 147 -29.72 2.50 20.45
C LYS A 147 -28.62 2.17 21.48
N PRO A 148 -27.47 1.63 21.05
CA PRO A 148 -26.36 1.34 21.95
C PRO A 148 -25.86 2.61 22.65
N LEU A 149 -25.44 2.47 23.91
CA LEU A 149 -24.92 3.56 24.72
C LEU A 149 -23.40 3.43 24.84
N TRP A 150 -22.66 4.36 24.24
CA TRP A 150 -21.20 4.47 24.35
C TRP A 150 -20.42 3.16 24.15
N ASP A 151 -20.84 2.36 23.15
CA ASP A 151 -20.24 1.06 22.81
C ASP A 151 -19.51 1.13 21.45
N PRO A 152 -18.18 1.30 21.44
CA PRO A 152 -17.40 1.45 20.20
C PRO A 152 -17.25 0.14 19.42
N ALA A 153 -17.55 -1.01 20.02
CA ALA A 153 -17.49 -2.30 19.34
C ALA A 153 -18.82 -2.69 18.69
N ASN A 154 -19.86 -1.85 18.85
CA ASN A 154 -21.19 -2.18 18.39
C ASN A 154 -21.32 -2.07 16.86
N SER A 155 -21.80 -3.13 16.21
CA SER A 155 -22.01 -3.13 14.76
C SER A 155 -23.05 -2.11 14.29
N TRP A 156 -23.96 -1.66 15.17
CA TRP A 156 -24.95 -0.63 14.83
C TRP A 156 -24.29 0.71 14.48
N GLY A 157 -23.19 1.06 15.12
CA GLY A 157 -22.50 2.34 14.91
C GLY A 157 -21.50 2.35 13.75
N VAL A 158 -21.36 1.24 13.01
CA VAL A 158 -20.34 1.12 11.96
C VAL A 158 -20.73 1.98 10.76
N ALA A 159 -19.91 2.99 10.47
CA ALA A 159 -20.03 3.85 9.31
C ALA A 159 -19.67 3.13 8.01
N THR A 160 -20.28 3.58 6.91
CA THR A 160 -19.93 3.15 5.56
C THR A 160 -18.69 3.90 5.10
N ARG A 161 -17.60 3.19 4.77
CA ARG A 161 -16.41 3.79 4.15
C ARG A 161 -16.73 4.21 2.71
N VAL A 162 -16.55 5.49 2.40
CA VAL A 162 -16.74 6.07 1.05
C VAL A 162 -15.42 6.06 0.27
N SER A 163 -14.32 6.42 0.93
CA SER A 163 -12.96 6.43 0.37
C SER A 163 -11.93 6.19 1.49
N PRO A 164 -10.61 6.14 1.19
CA PRO A 164 -9.57 6.07 2.22
C PRO A 164 -9.60 7.22 3.24
N THR A 165 -10.22 8.35 2.91
CA THR A 165 -10.29 9.55 3.76
C THR A 165 -11.72 10.00 4.06
N GLU A 166 -12.75 9.21 3.70
CA GLU A 166 -14.15 9.59 3.90
C GLU A 166 -15.02 8.41 4.36
N ALA A 167 -15.95 8.69 5.27
CA ALA A 167 -17.00 7.77 5.72
C ALA A 167 -18.35 8.48 5.89
N SER A 168 -19.44 7.72 5.89
CA SER A 168 -20.78 8.23 6.15
C SER A 168 -21.58 7.33 7.10
N PHE A 169 -22.50 7.93 7.86
CA PHE A 169 -23.41 7.23 8.76
C PHE A 169 -24.77 7.91 8.79
N GLU A 170 -25.83 7.15 9.06
CA GLU A 170 -27.20 7.65 9.06
C GLU A 170 -27.94 7.16 10.32
N ILE A 171 -28.68 8.07 10.96
CA ILE A 171 -29.59 7.75 12.05
C ILE A 171 -30.98 8.26 11.69
N ILE A 172 -31.99 7.39 11.80
CA ILE A 172 -33.41 7.75 11.58
C ILE A 172 -34.15 7.70 12.92
N TYR A 173 -34.94 8.73 13.20
CA TYR A 173 -35.83 8.84 14.35
C TYR A 173 -37.27 8.93 13.87
N GLU A 174 -38.04 7.85 14.01
CA GLU A 174 -39.40 7.73 13.44
C GLU A 174 -40.45 8.53 14.21
N ASP A 175 -40.38 8.59 15.55
CA ASP A 175 -41.44 9.16 16.41
C ASP A 175 -40.91 10.23 17.39
N LEU A 176 -40.00 11.08 16.91
CA LEU A 176 -39.43 12.14 17.74
C LEU A 176 -40.46 13.27 17.95
N THR A 177 -40.88 13.48 19.20
CA THR A 177 -41.88 14.51 19.55
C THR A 177 -41.30 15.72 20.26
N GLU A 178 -40.09 15.59 20.82
CA GLU A 178 -39.34 16.67 21.48
C GLU A 178 -37.88 16.68 21.00
N PRO A 179 -37.18 17.84 21.02
CA PRO A 179 -35.78 17.89 20.66
C PRO A 179 -34.90 16.97 21.52
N LEU A 180 -34.00 16.23 20.87
CA LEU A 180 -33.06 15.32 21.50
C LEU A 180 -31.62 15.80 21.26
N VAL A 181 -30.85 15.98 22.33
CA VAL A 181 -29.40 16.21 22.20
C VAL A 181 -28.70 14.86 22.21
N ILE A 182 -27.96 14.57 21.15
CA ILE A 182 -27.07 13.41 21.08
C ILE A 182 -25.64 13.85 21.34
N GLU A 183 -24.90 12.99 22.04
CA GLU A 183 -23.47 13.14 22.30
C GLU A 183 -22.73 11.93 21.75
N TYR A 184 -21.59 12.12 21.10
CA TYR A 184 -20.90 11.00 20.45
C TYR A 184 -19.41 11.27 20.22
N LYS A 185 -18.71 10.20 19.84
CA LYS A 185 -17.33 10.19 19.37
C LYS A 185 -17.15 9.21 18.22
N TRP A 186 -16.18 9.47 17.37
CA TRP A 186 -15.68 8.55 16.35
C TRP A 186 -14.54 7.70 16.90
N THR A 187 -14.55 6.40 16.56
CA THR A 187 -13.52 5.42 16.92
C THR A 187 -13.25 4.48 15.75
N ARG A 188 -12.28 3.58 15.90
CA ARG A 188 -12.08 2.44 14.98
C ARG A 188 -12.47 1.09 15.58
N GLY A 189 -13.50 1.05 16.43
CA GLY A 189 -13.97 -0.18 17.06
C GLY A 189 -13.58 -0.36 18.53
N ASP A 190 -12.72 0.50 19.05
CA ASP A 190 -12.21 0.46 20.43
C ASP A 190 -11.91 1.87 20.97
N TRP A 191 -11.97 2.05 22.29
CA TRP A 191 -11.66 3.36 22.91
C TRP A 191 -10.17 3.75 22.79
N GLY A 192 -9.27 2.78 22.61
CA GLY A 192 -7.87 3.03 22.30
C GLY A 192 -7.64 3.63 20.91
N THR A 193 -8.64 3.60 20.02
CA THR A 193 -8.58 4.16 18.66
C THR A 193 -9.51 5.36 18.47
N VAL A 194 -9.90 6.00 19.58
CA VAL A 194 -10.80 7.16 19.59
C VAL A 194 -10.17 8.39 18.91
N GLU A 195 -11.01 9.24 18.31
CA GLU A 195 -10.58 10.53 17.79
C GLU A 195 -9.96 11.44 18.87
N LYS A 196 -8.93 12.21 18.49
CA LYS A 196 -8.25 13.20 19.33
C LYS A 196 -7.98 14.50 18.58
N LEU A 197 -7.57 15.52 19.34
CA LEU A 197 -6.98 16.73 18.78
C LEU A 197 -5.61 16.43 18.15
N ARG A 198 -5.18 17.31 17.24
CA ARG A 198 -3.94 17.15 16.45
C ARG A 198 -2.68 16.98 17.31
N ASP A 199 -2.69 17.57 18.51
CA ASP A 199 -1.62 17.58 19.51
C ASP A 199 -1.70 16.46 20.56
N ASN A 200 -2.53 15.43 20.30
CA ASN A 200 -2.84 14.32 21.23
C ASN A 200 -3.71 14.68 22.45
N GLU A 201 -4.20 15.92 22.57
CA GLU A 201 -5.16 16.25 23.62
C GLU A 201 -6.52 15.57 23.37
N GLU A 202 -7.26 15.34 24.46
CA GLU A 202 -8.60 14.80 24.39
C GLU A 202 -9.53 15.78 23.67
N LEU A 203 -10.30 15.27 22.71
CA LEU A 203 -11.42 16.01 22.15
C LEU A 203 -12.61 15.89 23.11
N ASP A 204 -13.41 16.94 23.30
CA ASP A 204 -14.69 16.81 24.00
C ASP A 204 -15.66 15.90 23.22
N ASN A 205 -16.75 15.48 23.85
CA ASN A 205 -17.83 14.79 23.13
C ASN A 205 -18.44 15.73 22.08
N ARG A 206 -18.64 15.23 20.86
CA ARG A 206 -19.38 15.95 19.83
C ARG A 206 -20.85 15.96 20.20
N THR A 207 -21.55 17.05 19.91
CA THR A 207 -22.98 17.21 20.24
C THR A 207 -23.79 17.65 19.04
N VAL A 208 -24.96 17.05 18.83
CA VAL A 208 -25.93 17.48 17.82
C VAL A 208 -27.32 17.54 18.46
N THR A 209 -28.06 18.61 18.19
CA THR A 209 -29.48 18.71 18.58
C THR A 209 -30.34 18.24 17.42
N VAL A 210 -31.07 17.15 17.64
CA VAL A 210 -32.05 16.59 16.71
C VAL A 210 -33.40 17.25 17.00
N ASP A 211 -33.82 18.16 16.13
CA ASP A 211 -35.08 18.90 16.25
C ASP A 211 -36.15 18.25 15.35
N PRO A 212 -37.31 17.82 15.89
CA PRO A 212 -38.39 17.21 15.09
C PRO A 212 -38.99 18.12 14.03
N SER A 213 -38.74 19.44 14.09
CA SER A 213 -39.13 20.37 13.02
C SER A 213 -38.20 20.36 11.82
N ASN A 214 -37.02 19.74 11.92
CA ASN A 214 -36.08 19.58 10.82
C ASN A 214 -36.00 18.12 10.36
N PRO A 215 -36.63 17.75 9.23
CA PRO A 215 -36.66 16.37 8.77
C PRO A 215 -35.28 15.83 8.33
N GLU A 216 -34.31 16.71 8.03
CA GLU A 216 -32.97 16.31 7.58
C GLU A 216 -31.87 17.17 8.22
N ILE A 217 -30.97 16.52 8.95
CA ILE A 217 -29.84 17.17 9.64
C ILE A 217 -28.55 16.60 9.05
N ILE A 218 -27.73 17.48 8.45
CA ILE A 218 -26.43 17.11 7.89
C ILE A 218 -25.32 17.53 8.86
N VAL A 219 -24.45 16.59 9.21
CA VAL A 219 -23.31 16.77 10.10
C VAL A 219 -22.03 16.48 9.35
N ASN A 220 -21.12 17.45 9.31
CA ASN A 220 -19.80 17.30 8.69
C ASN A 220 -18.73 17.26 9.78
N ASP A 221 -18.17 16.08 10.01
CA ASP A 221 -17.12 15.86 11.01
C ASP A 221 -15.76 15.71 10.34
N VAL A 222 -14.72 16.16 11.06
CA VAL A 222 -13.32 15.90 10.70
C VAL A 222 -12.68 15.23 11.90
N VAL A 223 -12.21 13.99 11.70
CA VAL A 223 -11.32 13.32 12.64
C VAL A 223 -9.92 13.80 12.33
N GLU A 224 -9.36 14.65 13.20
CA GLU A 224 -8.02 15.19 13.01
C GLU A 224 -6.95 14.10 13.18
N LYS A 225 -7.11 13.23 14.19
CA LYS A 225 -6.15 12.18 14.56
C LYS A 225 -6.84 11.03 15.29
N TRP A 226 -6.30 9.82 15.17
CA TRP A 226 -6.66 8.67 16.02
C TRP A 226 -5.70 8.54 17.20
N ALA A 227 -6.21 8.16 18.37
CA ALA A 227 -5.44 8.07 19.61
C ALA A 227 -4.18 7.20 19.52
N ASP A 228 -4.19 6.16 18.70
CA ASP A 228 -3.13 5.17 18.53
C ASP A 228 -2.31 5.33 17.24
N LEU A 229 -2.66 6.29 16.37
CA LEU A 229 -1.93 6.55 15.14
C LEU A 229 -1.29 7.94 15.16
N GLU A 230 0.02 7.98 14.94
CA GLU A 230 0.70 9.24 14.65
C GLU A 230 0.23 9.78 13.31
N LEU A 231 0.09 11.11 13.21
CA LEU A 231 -0.24 11.71 11.92
C LEU A 231 0.88 11.42 10.92
N PRO A 232 0.55 11.23 9.63
CA PRO A 232 1.56 11.15 8.59
C PRO A 232 2.50 12.35 8.74
N VAL A 233 3.80 12.09 8.76
CA VAL A 233 4.79 13.17 8.68
C VAL A 233 4.67 13.73 7.27
N GLU A 234 3.90 14.81 7.12
CA GLU A 234 3.90 15.61 5.91
C GLU A 234 5.31 16.17 5.73
N LYS A 235 6.06 15.58 4.78
CA LYS A 235 7.34 16.15 4.38
C LYS A 235 7.08 17.55 3.84
N THR A 236 7.86 18.50 4.32
CA THR A 236 7.87 19.84 3.73
C THR A 236 8.31 19.74 2.28
N ASP A 237 7.88 20.69 1.46
CA ASP A 237 8.30 20.77 0.05
C ASP A 237 9.84 20.80 -0.07
N GLU A 238 10.52 21.43 0.89
CA GLU A 238 11.98 21.45 1.02
C GLU A 238 12.56 20.03 1.23
N GLU A 239 12.08 19.29 2.23
CA GLU A 239 12.55 17.93 2.49
C GLU A 239 12.31 17.00 1.31
N ARG A 240 11.19 17.17 0.59
CA ARG A 240 10.90 16.40 -0.63
C ARG A 240 11.96 16.65 -1.70
N VAL A 241 12.32 17.91 -1.94
CA VAL A 241 13.33 18.33 -2.91
C VAL A 241 14.73 17.88 -2.50
N ASP A 242 15.10 18.03 -1.22
CA ASP A 242 16.40 17.61 -0.67
C ASP A 242 16.64 16.11 -0.82
N GLU A 243 15.64 15.29 -0.45
CA GLU A 243 15.73 13.85 -0.62
C GLU A 243 15.79 13.44 -2.10
N ALA A 244 15.01 14.09 -2.96
CA ALA A 244 15.05 13.84 -4.40
C ALA A 244 16.42 14.20 -5.00
N LYS A 245 17.03 15.32 -4.57
CA LYS A 245 18.39 15.71 -4.94
C LYS A 245 19.43 14.71 -4.47
N ALA A 246 19.33 14.23 -3.24
CA ALA A 246 20.21 13.22 -2.70
C ALA A 246 20.12 11.91 -3.52
N ALA A 247 18.91 11.49 -3.88
CA ALA A 247 18.65 10.27 -4.63
C ALA A 247 18.94 10.37 -6.13
N LEU A 248 18.98 11.58 -6.71
CA LEU A 248 19.22 11.76 -8.13
C LEU A 248 20.64 11.31 -8.53
N ILE A 249 20.72 10.26 -9.35
CA ILE A 249 21.96 9.71 -9.90
C ILE A 249 21.84 9.72 -11.42
N LEU A 250 22.91 10.13 -12.10
CA LEU A 250 23.02 10.05 -13.56
C LEU A 250 24.02 8.95 -13.93
N SER A 251 23.52 7.86 -14.52
CA SER A 251 24.31 6.66 -14.84
C SER A 251 25.07 6.75 -16.18
N VAL A 252 25.39 7.96 -16.65
CA VAL A 252 26.20 8.17 -17.85
C VAL A 252 27.52 8.83 -17.49
N SER A 253 28.63 8.31 -18.00
CA SER A 253 29.97 8.84 -17.73
C SER A 253 30.73 9.15 -19.01
N ALA A 254 30.94 8.15 -19.89
CA ALA A 254 31.57 8.31 -21.20
C ALA A 254 30.58 7.95 -22.32
N VAL A 255 29.96 8.95 -22.94
CA VAL A 255 28.90 8.75 -23.93
C VAL A 255 29.41 8.94 -25.36
N MET A 256 28.88 8.12 -26.26
CA MET A 256 29.12 8.17 -27.70
C MET A 256 27.82 8.32 -28.50
N GLU A 257 26.67 8.22 -27.83
CA GLU A 257 25.33 8.18 -28.39
C GLU A 257 24.39 9.02 -27.52
N ASP A 258 23.20 9.32 -28.07
CA ASP A 258 22.11 9.98 -27.34
C ASP A 258 21.70 9.16 -26.11
N PHE A 259 21.20 9.84 -25.08
CA PHE A 259 20.73 9.19 -23.85
C PHE A 259 19.49 9.89 -23.29
N VAL A 260 18.85 9.23 -22.33
CA VAL A 260 17.63 9.74 -21.68
C VAL A 260 17.97 10.23 -20.27
N LEU A 261 17.45 11.39 -19.93
CA LEU A 261 17.56 12.06 -18.64
C LEU A 261 16.29 11.79 -17.80
N PRO A 262 16.42 11.54 -16.50
CA PRO A 262 15.26 11.40 -15.63
C PRO A 262 14.54 12.74 -15.49
N ILE A 263 13.22 12.74 -15.70
CA ILE A 263 12.36 13.94 -15.59
C ILE A 263 11.44 13.91 -14.36
N THR A 264 11.49 12.85 -13.58
CA THR A 264 10.79 12.69 -12.29
C THR A 264 11.77 12.20 -11.23
N GLY A 265 11.57 12.65 -9.99
CA GLY A 265 12.35 12.27 -8.83
C GLY A 265 11.49 11.63 -7.73
N LEU A 266 12.11 11.38 -6.57
CA LEU A 266 11.38 10.92 -5.39
C LEU A 266 10.35 11.97 -4.93
N ASN A 267 9.37 11.52 -4.13
CA ASN A 267 8.36 12.38 -3.51
C ASN A 267 7.63 13.27 -4.53
N GLU A 268 7.33 12.73 -5.72
CA GLU A 268 6.60 13.41 -6.82
C GLU A 268 7.27 14.69 -7.35
N THR A 269 8.57 14.83 -7.14
CA THR A 269 9.35 15.94 -7.70
C THR A 269 9.48 15.81 -9.21
N THR A 270 9.53 16.95 -9.90
CA THR A 270 9.87 17.03 -11.33
C THR A 270 11.32 17.44 -11.50
N ILE A 271 11.93 17.01 -12.60
CA ILE A 271 13.33 17.32 -12.92
C ILE A 271 13.38 17.89 -14.33
N SER A 272 13.98 19.07 -14.47
CA SER A 272 14.32 19.66 -15.77
C SER A 272 15.84 19.81 -15.88
N TRP A 273 16.35 19.84 -17.10
CA TRP A 273 17.79 19.78 -17.33
C TRP A 273 18.25 20.91 -18.25
N THR A 274 19.45 21.42 -17.99
CA THR A 274 20.12 22.42 -18.84
C THR A 274 21.54 21.96 -19.16
N SER A 275 21.94 22.08 -20.42
CA SER A 275 23.31 21.81 -20.87
C SER A 275 24.13 23.08 -20.88
N HIS A 276 25.36 23.03 -20.35
CA HIS A 276 26.29 24.15 -20.39
C HIS A 276 27.15 24.14 -21.67
N ASN A 277 26.88 23.21 -22.60
CA ASN A 277 27.45 23.19 -23.94
C ASN A 277 26.46 22.58 -24.95
N GLU A 278 25.57 23.41 -25.48
CA GLU A 278 24.53 23.00 -26.43
C GLU A 278 25.06 22.61 -27.81
N GLU A 279 26.32 22.93 -28.16
CA GLU A 279 26.92 22.43 -29.40
C GLU A 279 27.24 20.92 -29.32
N ILE A 280 27.41 20.39 -28.11
CA ILE A 280 27.75 18.98 -27.85
C ILE A 280 26.54 18.21 -27.32
N ILE A 281 25.80 18.75 -26.36
CA ILE A 281 24.60 18.09 -25.80
C ILE A 281 23.42 19.06 -25.87
N VAL A 282 22.45 18.76 -26.72
CA VAL A 282 21.16 19.48 -26.78
C VAL A 282 20.13 18.69 -26.00
N ILE A 283 19.34 19.36 -25.16
CA ILE A 283 18.31 18.73 -24.34
C ILE A 283 16.93 19.07 -24.90
N GLU A 284 16.17 18.05 -25.29
CA GLU A 284 14.79 18.17 -25.75
C GLU A 284 13.90 17.28 -24.85
N ASN A 285 13.24 17.89 -23.87
CA ASN A 285 12.53 17.19 -22.79
C ASN A 285 13.45 16.21 -22.03
N GLU A 286 13.14 14.92 -22.08
CA GLU A 286 13.95 13.85 -21.46
C GLU A 286 15.12 13.39 -22.35
N LYS A 287 15.22 13.85 -23.60
CA LYS A 287 16.24 13.36 -24.54
C LYS A 287 17.45 14.28 -24.56
N ALA A 288 18.62 13.73 -24.24
CA ALA A 288 19.91 14.37 -24.44
C ALA A 288 20.50 13.88 -25.77
N LYS A 289 20.51 14.76 -26.76
CA LYS A 289 21.06 14.51 -28.09
C LYS A 289 22.54 14.88 -28.13
N VAL A 290 23.38 13.93 -28.48
CA VAL A 290 24.85 14.06 -28.42
C VAL A 290 25.43 14.27 -29.82
N THR A 291 26.10 15.40 -30.01
CA THR A 291 26.97 15.66 -31.17
C THR A 291 28.41 15.45 -30.73
N ARG A 292 29.06 14.41 -31.26
CA ARG A 292 30.43 14.08 -30.88
C ARG A 292 31.40 15.16 -31.36
N PRO A 293 32.19 15.77 -30.46
CA PRO A 293 33.23 16.74 -30.81
C PRO A 293 34.44 16.05 -31.46
N ALA A 294 35.37 16.82 -32.03
CA ALA A 294 36.63 16.26 -32.53
C ALA A 294 37.47 15.65 -31.41
N GLN A 295 37.57 16.34 -30.28
CA GLN A 295 38.31 15.89 -29.09
C GLN A 295 37.38 15.60 -27.93
N THR A 296 37.69 14.58 -27.13
CA THR A 296 36.93 14.23 -25.92
C THR A 296 36.75 15.45 -25.03
N THR A 297 35.50 15.75 -24.66
CA THR A 297 35.13 16.97 -23.95
C THR A 297 34.18 16.63 -22.80
N ILE A 298 34.37 17.28 -21.65
CA ILE A 298 33.47 17.19 -20.50
C ILE A 298 32.42 18.30 -20.62
N VAL A 299 31.14 17.92 -20.53
CA VAL A 299 30.00 18.84 -20.55
C VAL A 299 29.32 18.79 -19.19
N GLN A 300 29.11 19.96 -18.59
CA GLN A 300 28.32 20.10 -17.36
C GLN A 300 26.83 20.14 -17.72
N LEU A 301 26.03 19.32 -17.04
CA LEU A 301 24.58 19.35 -17.06
C LEU A 301 24.05 19.74 -15.69
N THR A 302 23.08 20.65 -15.65
CA THR A 302 22.42 21.09 -14.41
C THR A 302 21.02 20.53 -14.37
N ALA A 303 20.73 19.67 -13.38
CA ALA A 303 19.37 19.24 -13.07
C ALA A 303 18.71 20.25 -12.12
N THR A 304 17.53 20.74 -12.46
CA THR A 304 16.67 21.54 -11.58
C THR A 304 15.53 20.65 -11.10
N ILE A 305 15.50 20.39 -9.80
CA ILE A 305 14.52 19.54 -9.11
C ILE A 305 13.49 20.45 -8.47
N GLN A 306 12.21 20.15 -8.66
CA GLN A 306 11.12 21.01 -8.22
C GLN A 306 9.98 20.21 -7.58
N TYR A 307 9.44 20.74 -6.50
CA TYR A 307 8.14 20.37 -5.98
C TYR A 307 7.38 21.65 -5.59
N ASN A 308 6.15 21.82 -6.11
CA ASN A 308 5.39 23.07 -6.00
C ASN A 308 6.24 24.31 -6.38
N THR A 309 6.53 25.17 -5.40
CA THR A 309 7.31 26.40 -5.58
C THR A 309 8.77 26.28 -5.16
N VAL A 310 9.14 25.19 -4.49
CA VAL A 310 10.51 24.94 -4.02
C VAL A 310 11.33 24.30 -5.12
N THR A 311 12.55 24.80 -5.29
CA THR A 311 13.50 24.29 -6.29
C THR A 311 14.90 24.18 -5.72
N ASP A 312 15.64 23.18 -6.18
CA ASP A 312 17.08 23.04 -5.95
C ASP A 312 17.76 22.46 -7.19
N THR A 313 19.08 22.58 -7.29
CA THR A 313 19.87 22.17 -8.45
C THR A 313 20.97 21.17 -8.08
N LYS A 314 21.32 20.32 -9.04
CA LYS A 314 22.43 19.37 -8.93
C LYS A 314 23.18 19.26 -10.27
N ASP A 315 24.49 19.42 -10.20
CA ASP A 315 25.36 19.38 -11.37
C ASP A 315 25.91 17.97 -11.62
N PHE A 316 26.03 17.64 -12.90
CA PHE A 316 26.62 16.40 -13.39
C PHE A 316 27.65 16.69 -14.49
N GLU A 317 28.78 16.00 -14.45
CA GLU A 317 29.77 16.03 -15.51
C GLU A 317 29.60 14.83 -16.42
N VAL A 318 29.37 15.07 -17.71
CA VAL A 318 29.24 14.04 -18.74
C VAL A 318 30.43 14.14 -19.69
N THR A 319 31.21 13.07 -19.79
CA THR A 319 32.30 13.00 -20.77
C THR A 319 31.76 12.52 -22.11
N VAL A 320 31.88 13.35 -23.15
CA VAL A 320 31.52 13.00 -24.51
C VAL A 320 32.77 12.62 -25.27
N VAL A 321 32.80 11.38 -25.79
CA VAL A 321 33.98 10.83 -26.45
C VAL A 321 34.15 11.45 -27.84
N GLY A 322 35.34 12.00 -28.10
CA GLY A 322 35.69 12.64 -29.36
C GLY A 322 35.72 11.67 -30.55
N THR A 323 35.71 12.20 -31.77
CA THR A 323 35.86 11.40 -33.00
C THR A 323 37.31 11.12 -33.35
N GLU A 324 38.24 11.95 -32.88
CA GLU A 324 39.68 11.83 -33.12
C GLU A 324 40.42 11.43 -31.83
N PRO A 325 41.55 10.70 -31.93
CA PRO A 325 42.40 10.45 -30.78
C PRO A 325 43.00 11.77 -30.28
N SER A 326 42.98 11.97 -28.97
CA SER A 326 43.68 13.08 -28.34
C SER A 326 45.20 12.90 -28.44
N GLN A 327 45.96 13.96 -28.18
CA GLN A 327 47.42 13.82 -28.08
C GLN A 327 47.82 12.81 -26.99
N ASP A 328 47.07 12.75 -25.89
CA ASP A 328 47.30 11.77 -24.82
C ASP A 328 47.07 10.33 -25.32
N ASP A 329 46.06 10.10 -26.17
CA ASP A 329 45.81 8.80 -26.80
C ASP A 329 46.97 8.36 -27.72
N LEU A 330 47.52 9.32 -28.47
CA LEU A 330 48.70 9.08 -29.29
C LEU A 330 49.95 8.83 -28.43
N ASP A 331 50.09 9.53 -27.31
CA ASP A 331 51.22 9.41 -26.39
C ASP A 331 51.24 8.04 -25.69
N VAL A 332 50.09 7.55 -25.18
CA VAL A 332 50.03 6.21 -24.57
C VAL A 332 50.31 5.12 -25.60
N LEU A 333 49.88 5.28 -26.85
CA LEU A 333 50.18 4.34 -27.93
C LEU A 333 51.66 4.36 -28.30
N ALA A 334 52.26 5.54 -28.46
CA ALA A 334 53.68 5.70 -28.73
C ALA A 334 54.53 5.10 -27.59
N ALA A 335 54.14 5.33 -26.34
CA ALA A 335 54.78 4.74 -25.17
C ALA A 335 54.66 3.21 -25.14
N ALA A 336 53.50 2.66 -25.49
CA ALA A 336 53.34 1.22 -25.64
C ALA A 336 54.25 0.66 -26.74
N SER A 337 54.31 1.31 -27.90
CA SER A 337 55.20 0.89 -28.99
C SER A 337 56.68 0.93 -28.58
N ALA A 338 57.11 1.97 -27.86
CA ALA A 338 58.49 2.15 -27.42
C ALA A 338 58.89 1.24 -26.23
N LEU A 339 57.93 0.82 -25.40
CA LEU A 339 58.21 0.01 -24.20
C LEU A 339 58.77 -1.36 -24.56
N SER A 340 60.00 -1.63 -24.13
CA SER A 340 60.68 -2.91 -24.34
C SER A 340 61.36 -3.37 -23.05
N LEU A 341 61.18 -4.64 -22.70
CA LEU A 341 61.82 -5.27 -21.53
C LEU A 341 62.98 -6.21 -21.91
N GLY A 342 63.32 -6.29 -23.20
CA GLY A 342 64.30 -7.27 -23.69
C GLY A 342 63.77 -8.71 -23.61
N SER A 343 64.68 -9.68 -23.45
CA SER A 343 64.30 -11.10 -23.33
C SER A 343 63.92 -11.44 -21.89
N LEU A 344 62.71 -12.00 -21.72
CA LEU A 344 62.20 -12.45 -20.42
C LEU A 344 62.16 -13.98 -20.31
N ASN A 345 62.94 -14.67 -21.12
CA ASN A 345 62.99 -16.12 -21.11
C ASN A 345 63.98 -16.63 -20.08
N ASN A 346 63.59 -17.66 -19.32
CA ASN A 346 64.45 -18.37 -18.37
C ASN A 346 65.07 -17.47 -17.29
N LEU A 347 64.28 -16.54 -16.75
CA LEU A 347 64.70 -15.63 -15.70
C LEU A 347 65.17 -16.40 -14.46
N THR A 348 66.25 -15.90 -13.86
CA THR A 348 66.84 -16.40 -12.62
C THR A 348 67.05 -15.31 -11.57
N SER A 349 66.75 -14.06 -11.91
CA SER A 349 66.93 -12.87 -11.08
C SER A 349 65.79 -11.89 -11.35
N ASP A 350 65.58 -10.96 -10.41
CA ASP A 350 64.59 -9.90 -10.51
C ASP A 350 64.76 -9.06 -11.79
N ILE A 351 63.65 -8.52 -12.28
CA ILE A 351 63.60 -7.66 -13.46
C ILE A 351 63.16 -6.25 -13.09
N ASN A 352 63.73 -5.24 -13.74
CA ASN A 352 63.27 -3.87 -13.59
C ASN A 352 62.09 -3.62 -14.53
N LEU A 353 61.03 -3.02 -13.99
CA LEU A 353 59.82 -2.68 -14.73
C LEU A 353 59.66 -1.16 -14.77
N PRO A 354 59.74 -0.51 -15.95
CA PRO A 354 59.60 0.94 -16.05
C PRO A 354 58.26 1.40 -15.46
N SER A 355 58.30 2.41 -14.59
CA SER A 355 57.12 3.07 -14.03
C SER A 355 56.67 4.30 -14.83
N THR A 356 57.51 4.74 -15.78
CA THR A 356 57.24 5.86 -16.70
C THR A 356 57.66 5.50 -18.12
N GLY A 357 56.90 5.92 -19.11
CA GLY A 357 57.23 5.82 -20.53
C GLY A 357 57.65 7.16 -21.13
N ILE A 358 57.77 7.20 -22.46
CA ILE A 358 57.97 8.47 -23.18
C ILE A 358 56.76 9.40 -22.98
N ASN A 359 56.96 10.70 -23.24
CA ASN A 359 55.94 11.74 -23.13
C ASN A 359 55.27 11.79 -21.74
N ASP A 360 56.02 11.51 -20.67
CA ASP A 360 55.55 11.48 -19.27
C ASP A 360 54.29 10.63 -19.07
N THR A 361 54.23 9.48 -19.74
CA THR A 361 53.19 8.47 -19.50
C THR A 361 53.52 7.66 -18.26
N ALA A 362 52.52 7.34 -17.43
CA ALA A 362 52.70 6.47 -16.27
C ALA A 362 52.48 5.00 -16.68
N ILE A 363 53.24 4.08 -16.07
CA ILE A 363 53.16 2.65 -16.35
C ILE A 363 52.99 1.88 -15.04
N THR A 364 51.93 1.09 -14.95
CA THR A 364 51.70 0.13 -13.86
C THR A 364 51.71 -1.29 -14.40
N TRP A 365 52.03 -2.26 -13.54
CA TRP A 365 52.28 -3.63 -13.96
C TRP A 365 51.45 -4.62 -13.17
N THR A 366 51.03 -5.69 -13.85
CA THR A 366 50.46 -6.89 -13.22
C THR A 366 51.10 -8.14 -13.80
N SER A 367 51.09 -9.23 -13.03
CA SER A 367 51.61 -10.54 -13.42
C SER A 367 50.50 -11.57 -13.34
N SER A 368 50.42 -12.47 -14.33
CA SER A 368 49.51 -13.61 -14.28
C SER A 368 49.97 -14.73 -13.34
N HIS A 369 51.23 -14.71 -12.90
CA HIS A 369 51.84 -15.69 -12.00
C HIS A 369 52.63 -14.96 -10.91
N PRO A 370 51.95 -14.27 -9.96
CA PRO A 370 52.59 -13.51 -8.90
C PRO A 370 53.49 -14.36 -7.99
N GLU A 371 53.24 -15.67 -7.91
CA GLU A 371 54.08 -16.64 -7.19
C GLU A 371 55.46 -16.87 -7.82
N SER A 372 55.61 -16.55 -9.11
CA SER A 372 56.88 -16.66 -9.85
C SER A 372 57.50 -15.30 -10.16
N ILE A 373 56.66 -14.29 -10.48
CA ILE A 373 57.07 -12.89 -10.68
C ILE A 373 56.08 -11.98 -9.95
N GLU A 374 56.45 -11.54 -8.76
CA GLU A 374 55.67 -10.62 -7.93
C GLU A 374 55.99 -9.16 -8.34
N ILE A 375 54.98 -8.31 -8.50
CA ILE A 375 55.20 -6.88 -8.79
C ILE A 375 55.39 -6.12 -7.48
N VAL A 376 56.57 -5.56 -7.26
CA VAL A 376 56.91 -4.79 -6.06
C VAL A 376 57.20 -3.35 -6.47
N VAL A 377 56.45 -2.39 -5.91
CA VAL A 377 56.63 -0.96 -6.15
C VAL A 377 57.39 -0.35 -4.97
N GLY A 378 58.55 0.24 -5.23
CA GLY A 378 59.38 0.90 -4.22
C GLY A 378 59.85 2.29 -4.66
N GLU A 379 60.49 3.03 -3.76
CA GLU A 379 61.01 4.39 -4.01
C GLU A 379 62.06 4.43 -5.13
N SER A 380 62.78 3.33 -5.35
CA SER A 380 63.78 3.18 -6.41
C SER A 380 63.18 2.74 -7.76
N GLY A 381 61.86 2.55 -7.85
CA GLY A 381 61.16 2.08 -9.04
C GLY A 381 60.41 0.76 -8.83
N THR A 382 59.74 0.30 -9.88
CA THR A 382 58.99 -0.96 -9.88
C THR A 382 59.88 -2.13 -10.31
N ILE A 383 59.86 -3.23 -9.56
CA ILE A 383 60.56 -4.46 -9.90
C ILE A 383 59.57 -5.63 -10.02
N GLY A 384 59.86 -6.55 -10.94
CA GLY A 384 59.29 -7.88 -10.97
C GLY A 384 60.20 -8.81 -10.19
N LYS A 385 59.88 -9.06 -8.92
CA LYS A 385 60.63 -9.92 -8.02
C LYS A 385 60.45 -11.38 -8.42
N VAL A 386 61.53 -12.03 -8.81
CA VAL A 386 61.52 -13.39 -9.35
C VAL A 386 61.70 -14.41 -8.22
N THR A 387 60.70 -15.25 -8.05
CA THR A 387 60.74 -16.41 -7.16
C THR A 387 60.84 -17.69 -8.00
N ARG A 388 61.89 -18.47 -7.75
CA ARG A 388 62.12 -19.73 -8.47
C ARG A 388 61.46 -20.88 -7.71
N LEU A 389 60.50 -21.54 -8.34
CA LEU A 389 59.80 -22.73 -7.81
C LEU A 389 60.52 -24.02 -8.20
N ASP A 390 60.11 -25.17 -7.68
CA ASP A 390 60.76 -26.46 -7.95
C ASP A 390 60.66 -26.92 -9.41
N SER A 391 59.69 -26.36 -10.14
CA SER A 391 59.51 -26.58 -11.58
C SER A 391 59.63 -25.26 -12.36
N GLN A 392 60.05 -25.37 -13.61
CA GLN A 392 60.09 -24.22 -14.52
C GLN A 392 58.67 -23.71 -14.75
N VAL A 393 58.48 -22.39 -14.70
CA VAL A 393 57.20 -21.75 -15.01
C VAL A 393 57.35 -21.01 -16.33
N THR A 394 56.46 -21.31 -17.29
CA THR A 394 56.48 -20.73 -18.64
C THR A 394 55.13 -20.09 -18.97
N GLY A 395 55.12 -19.10 -19.87
CA GLY A 395 53.87 -18.44 -20.28
C GLY A 395 53.35 -17.44 -19.25
N ILE A 396 54.24 -16.89 -18.43
CA ILE A 396 53.91 -15.80 -17.51
C ILE A 396 53.62 -14.55 -18.33
N THR A 397 52.47 -13.94 -18.14
CA THR A 397 52.06 -12.71 -18.83
C THR A 397 52.22 -11.54 -17.88
N LEU A 398 53.14 -10.63 -18.21
CA LEU A 398 53.25 -9.34 -17.56
C LEU A 398 52.45 -8.32 -18.38
N THR A 399 51.52 -7.63 -17.75
CA THR A 399 50.68 -6.61 -18.40
C THR A 399 51.09 -5.23 -17.93
N ALA A 400 51.67 -4.44 -18.83
CA ALA A 400 51.87 -3.01 -18.65
C ALA A 400 50.56 -2.28 -18.92
N THR A 401 50.06 -1.53 -17.95
CA THR A 401 48.99 -0.56 -18.12
C THR A 401 49.60 0.83 -18.21
N ILE A 402 49.43 1.49 -19.35
CA ILE A 402 50.05 2.77 -19.67
C ILE A 402 48.95 3.83 -19.69
N THR A 403 49.14 4.92 -18.95
CA THR A 403 48.12 5.97 -18.78
C THR A 403 48.71 7.36 -18.94
N LYS A 404 47.92 8.26 -19.52
CA LYS A 404 48.16 9.70 -19.60
C LYS A 404 46.81 10.41 -19.48
N ASN A 405 46.57 11.14 -18.40
CA ASN A 405 45.25 11.72 -18.11
C ASN A 405 44.12 10.67 -18.24
N LEU A 406 43.16 10.86 -19.15
CA LEU A 406 42.06 9.90 -19.42
C LEU A 406 42.46 8.79 -20.41
N ALA A 407 43.54 8.96 -21.17
CA ALA A 407 43.99 7.98 -22.15
C ALA A 407 44.65 6.78 -21.46
N LYS A 408 44.33 5.57 -21.95
CA LYS A 408 44.86 4.32 -21.41
C LYS A 408 45.05 3.29 -22.51
N THR A 409 46.18 2.60 -22.47
CA THR A 409 46.42 1.40 -23.28
C THR A 409 47.14 0.33 -22.48
N THR A 410 47.28 -0.86 -23.05
CA THR A 410 48.01 -1.95 -22.42
C THR A 410 48.98 -2.60 -23.39
N LYS A 411 50.07 -3.16 -22.85
CA LYS A 411 51.01 -3.99 -23.59
C LYS A 411 51.39 -5.20 -22.76
N THR A 412 51.39 -6.37 -23.38
CA THR A 412 51.73 -7.63 -22.71
C THR A 412 53.11 -8.11 -23.10
N PHE A 413 53.77 -8.78 -22.16
CA PHE A 413 55.06 -9.43 -22.34
C PHE A 413 54.98 -10.86 -21.80
N THR A 414 55.55 -11.81 -22.53
CA THR A 414 55.62 -13.20 -22.11
C THR A 414 56.98 -13.50 -21.48
N ALA A 415 56.97 -14.19 -20.35
CA ALA A 415 58.16 -14.53 -19.56
C ALA A 415 58.16 -16.01 -19.16
N SER A 416 59.34 -16.50 -18.77
CA SER A 416 59.52 -17.79 -18.10
C SER A 416 60.58 -17.69 -17.01
N VAL A 417 60.40 -18.43 -15.91
CA VAL A 417 61.31 -18.47 -14.76
C VAL A 417 61.87 -19.89 -14.63
N ARG A 418 63.20 -20.00 -14.49
CA ARG A 418 63.85 -21.31 -14.30
C ARG A 418 63.55 -21.89 -12.93
N ALA A 419 63.35 -23.21 -12.88
CA ALA A 419 63.22 -23.97 -11.64
C ALA A 419 64.38 -23.67 -10.68
N SER A 420 64.13 -23.64 -9.37
CA SER A 420 65.15 -23.62 -8.33
C SER A 420 65.96 -24.92 -8.42
N ALA A 421 67.29 -24.83 -8.29
CA ALA A 421 68.11 -26.04 -8.23
C ALA A 421 67.89 -26.68 -6.85
N PHE A 422 67.39 -27.91 -6.81
CA PHE A 422 67.34 -28.69 -5.57
C PHE A 422 68.36 -29.83 -5.61
N THR A 423 68.90 -30.15 -4.44
CA THR A 423 69.75 -31.32 -4.23
C THR A 423 68.86 -32.47 -3.78
N VAL A 424 68.99 -33.63 -4.43
CA VAL A 424 68.36 -34.88 -3.97
C VAL A 424 69.42 -35.69 -3.23
N GLU A 425 69.18 -35.96 -1.94
CA GLU A 425 69.94 -36.98 -1.22
C GLU A 425 69.36 -38.37 -1.54
N VAL A 426 70.20 -39.26 -2.04
CA VAL A 426 69.83 -40.67 -2.27
C VAL A 426 70.59 -41.51 -1.25
N THR A 427 69.85 -42.14 -0.34
CA THR A 427 70.42 -43.14 0.58
C THR A 427 70.15 -44.53 0.04
N TRP A 428 71.22 -45.32 -0.08
CA TRP A 428 71.14 -46.73 -0.49
C TRP A 428 71.26 -47.59 0.76
N ILE A 429 70.29 -48.46 1.01
CA ILE A 429 70.37 -49.48 2.07
C ILE A 429 70.73 -50.80 1.42
N ILE A 430 71.83 -51.41 1.85
CA ILE A 430 72.34 -52.64 1.26
C ILE A 430 72.22 -53.75 2.31
N THR A 431 71.46 -54.79 1.98
CA THR A 431 71.39 -56.01 2.79
C THR A 431 72.13 -57.13 2.07
N ILE A 432 73.03 -57.78 2.79
CA ILE A 432 73.81 -58.91 2.31
C ILE A 432 73.30 -60.22 2.97
N PRO A 433 73.47 -61.38 2.31
CA PRO A 433 72.87 -62.63 2.80
C PRO A 433 73.45 -63.11 4.14
N GLU A 434 74.72 -62.81 4.42
CA GLU A 434 75.44 -63.28 5.59
C GLU A 434 76.39 -62.19 6.13
N ALA A 435 76.68 -62.24 7.42
CA ALA A 435 77.51 -61.23 8.08
C ALA A 435 78.95 -61.25 7.55
N LEU A 436 79.46 -60.08 7.19
CA LEU A 436 80.86 -59.94 6.75
C LEU A 436 81.83 -60.03 7.94
N PRO A 437 83.04 -60.58 7.73
CA PRO A 437 84.11 -60.49 8.72
C PRO A 437 84.47 -59.04 9.04
N ASN A 438 84.90 -58.78 10.28
CA ASN A 438 85.15 -57.42 10.83
C ASN A 438 86.17 -56.55 10.05
N ALA A 439 86.88 -57.09 9.07
CA ALA A 439 87.87 -56.37 8.25
C ALA A 439 87.37 -56.00 6.83
N VAL A 440 86.11 -56.31 6.48
CA VAL A 440 85.55 -56.00 5.16
C VAL A 440 84.64 -54.78 5.23
N VAL A 441 84.82 -53.85 4.29
CA VAL A 441 83.96 -52.68 4.11
C VAL A 441 83.16 -52.83 2.82
N ILE A 442 81.93 -52.32 2.80
CA ILE A 442 81.13 -52.21 1.58
C ILE A 442 81.38 -50.82 1.00
N THR A 443 81.80 -50.78 -0.26
CA THR A 443 82.03 -49.55 -1.03
C THR A 443 81.14 -49.56 -2.26
N THR A 444 80.69 -48.38 -2.70
CA THR A 444 79.87 -48.27 -3.91
C THR A 444 80.73 -47.92 -5.13
N GLY A 445 80.41 -48.48 -6.29
CA GLY A 445 80.88 -48.01 -7.60
C GLY A 445 79.75 -47.28 -8.30
N SER A 446 79.98 -46.06 -8.78
CA SER A 446 78.99 -45.25 -9.47
C SER A 446 79.62 -44.31 -10.49
N SER A 447 78.81 -43.67 -11.34
CA SER A 447 79.28 -42.61 -12.23
C SER A 447 79.98 -41.46 -11.48
N ASN A 448 79.62 -41.21 -10.21
CA ASN A 448 80.22 -40.13 -9.41
C ASN A 448 81.66 -40.43 -8.96
N ASN A 449 82.03 -41.71 -8.81
CA ASN A 449 83.41 -42.11 -8.49
C ASN A 449 84.13 -42.80 -9.67
N GLY A 450 83.57 -42.71 -10.88
CA GLY A 450 84.13 -43.31 -12.10
C GLY A 450 84.09 -44.83 -12.12
N TRP A 451 83.11 -45.45 -11.44
CA TRP A 451 82.99 -46.91 -11.25
C TRP A 451 84.21 -47.56 -10.60
N ASN A 452 84.99 -46.79 -9.83
CA ASN A 452 86.15 -47.27 -9.10
C ASN A 452 85.80 -47.47 -7.61
N PRO A 453 85.54 -48.71 -7.15
CA PRO A 453 85.17 -48.97 -5.76
C PRO A 453 86.30 -48.65 -4.76
N ALA A 454 87.55 -48.47 -5.22
CA ALA A 454 88.66 -48.07 -4.36
C ALA A 454 88.72 -46.55 -4.11
N ASN A 455 87.92 -45.74 -4.81
CA ASN A 455 87.84 -44.30 -4.56
C ASN A 455 86.87 -44.01 -3.39
N LEU A 456 87.44 -43.92 -2.18
CA LEU A 456 86.68 -43.79 -0.93
C LEU A 456 86.02 -42.42 -0.72
N SER A 457 86.24 -41.45 -1.61
CA SER A 457 85.72 -40.08 -1.50
C SER A 457 84.18 -39.99 -1.64
N TYR A 458 83.52 -41.05 -2.10
CA TYR A 458 82.07 -41.11 -2.35
C TYR A 458 81.33 -42.15 -1.50
N GLY A 459 81.96 -42.61 -0.42
CA GLY A 459 81.28 -43.30 0.68
C GLY A 459 81.70 -44.74 0.90
N ILE A 460 82.02 -45.04 2.15
CA ILE A 460 82.01 -46.39 2.72
C ILE A 460 80.62 -46.56 3.34
N ALA A 461 79.94 -47.67 3.05
CA ALA A 461 78.64 -47.95 3.65
C ALA A 461 78.80 -48.09 5.17
N THR A 462 77.85 -47.51 5.92
CA THR A 462 77.94 -47.48 7.38
C THR A 462 77.17 -48.66 7.93
N LYS A 463 77.85 -49.63 8.55
CA LYS A 463 77.20 -50.83 9.11
C LYS A 463 76.05 -50.42 10.04
N ILE A 464 74.84 -50.82 9.69
CA ILE A 464 73.63 -50.61 10.50
C ILE A 464 73.45 -51.79 11.45
N ASN A 465 73.59 -53.01 10.94
CA ASN A 465 73.55 -54.26 11.72
C ASN A 465 74.41 -55.35 11.01
N ASP A 466 74.35 -56.60 11.49
CA ASP A 466 75.22 -57.67 10.98
C ASP A 466 75.09 -57.96 9.48
N THR A 467 73.92 -57.73 8.89
CA THR A 467 73.65 -58.00 7.47
C THR A 467 73.20 -56.77 6.69
N THR A 468 73.04 -55.60 7.31
CA THR A 468 72.59 -54.36 6.65
C THR A 468 73.58 -53.21 6.85
N TYR A 469 73.86 -52.48 5.78
CA TYR A 469 74.83 -51.38 5.69
C TYR A 469 74.26 -50.18 4.94
#